data_AF-A0A6J8C387-F1
#
_entry.id   AF-A0A6J8C387-F1
#
_cell.length_a   1.000
_cell.length_b   1.000
_cell.length_c   1.000
_cell.angle_alpha   90.00
_cell.angle_beta   90.00
_cell.angle_gamma   90.00
#
_symmetry.space_group_name_H-M   'P 1'
#
loop_
_entity.id
_entity.type
_entity.pdbx_description
1 polymer ?
#
loop_
_entity_poly.entity_id
_entity_poly.type
_entity_poly.pdbx_seq_one_letter_code
_entity_poly.pdbx_strand_id
1 'polypeptide(L)'
;MDREYYRDKTFKMLHDEMFHEVTDKKRDKQTSTMIKRILDKHKTELCKEEMDYILNSKFSESYFYGLPKIHKSEEISNAVSEQNSEYIELLSPDDFKFRTIGGGPNSVTQNLNHFKDIVLKPLCREVPSFIRDDLDFSNHLPRTVNPELITFDIASLYTNIPHDS
;
A
#
# COMPACT_ATOMS: atom_id res chain seq x y z
N MET A 1 -6.06 23.36 -12.38
CA MET A 1 -6.00 21.90 -12.53
C MET A 1 -7.37 21.41 -12.95
N ASP A 2 -7.47 20.80 -14.12
CA ASP A 2 -8.71 20.24 -14.65
C ASP A 2 -9.07 18.97 -13.85
N ARG A 3 -10.13 19.04 -13.04
CA ARG A 3 -10.53 17.93 -12.17
C ARG A 3 -11.16 16.79 -12.95
N GLU A 4 -11.84 17.10 -14.05
CA GLU A 4 -12.53 16.09 -14.85
C GLU A 4 -11.52 15.26 -15.63
N TYR A 5 -10.54 15.91 -16.25
CA TYR A 5 -9.43 15.23 -16.91
C TYR A 5 -8.67 14.27 -15.97
N TYR A 6 -8.33 14.71 -14.75
CA TYR A 6 -7.64 13.85 -13.76
C TYR A 6 -8.50 12.68 -13.31
N ARG A 7 -9.79 12.92 -13.06
CA ARG A 7 -10.76 11.88 -12.68
C ARG A 7 -10.88 10.84 -13.78
N ASP A 8 -11.07 11.27 -15.02
CA ASP A 8 -11.37 10.37 -16.15
C ASP A 8 -10.14 9.54 -16.54
N LYS A 9 -8.93 10.13 -16.50
CA LYS A 9 -7.67 9.37 -16.66
C LYS A 9 -7.50 8.34 -15.56
N THR A 10 -7.72 8.71 -14.29
CA THR A 10 -7.64 7.77 -13.16
C THR A 10 -8.66 6.65 -13.31
N PHE A 11 -9.90 6.97 -13.70
CA PHE A 11 -10.96 6.00 -13.91
C PHE A 11 -10.62 5.02 -15.05
N LYS A 12 -10.09 5.52 -16.17
CA LYS A 12 -9.61 4.69 -17.27
C LYS A 12 -8.53 3.71 -16.82
N MET A 13 -7.60 4.15 -15.98
CA MET A 13 -6.55 3.29 -15.42
C MET A 13 -7.14 2.22 -14.49
N LEU A 14 -8.10 2.57 -13.63
CA LEU A 14 -8.75 1.61 -12.72
C LEU A 14 -9.60 0.55 -13.43
N HIS A 15 -9.95 0.76 -14.70
CA HIS A 15 -10.65 -0.23 -15.54
C HIS A 15 -9.69 -1.09 -16.38
N ASP A 16 -8.38 -0.93 -16.20
CA ASP A 16 -7.39 -1.81 -16.82
C ASP A 16 -7.34 -3.15 -16.06
N GLU A 17 -8.04 -4.14 -16.61
CA GLU A 17 -8.17 -5.49 -16.04
C GLU A 17 -6.83 -6.24 -15.91
N MET A 18 -5.76 -5.78 -16.59
CA MET A 18 -4.43 -6.37 -16.39
C MET A 18 -3.84 -6.06 -15.01
N PHE A 19 -4.25 -4.93 -14.41
CA PHE A 19 -3.68 -4.43 -13.14
C PHE A 19 -4.71 -4.32 -12.02
N HIS A 20 -6.00 -4.27 -12.34
CA HIS A 20 -7.06 -4.02 -11.37
C HIS A 20 -8.23 -4.98 -11.54
N GLU A 21 -8.70 -5.53 -10.43
CA GLU A 21 -9.89 -6.39 -10.37
C GLU A 21 -11.00 -5.69 -9.58
N VAL A 22 -12.22 -5.70 -10.10
CA VAL A 22 -13.39 -5.20 -9.38
C VAL A 22 -13.82 -6.22 -8.32
N THR A 23 -13.75 -5.82 -7.05
CA THR A 23 -14.13 -6.70 -5.93
C THR A 23 -15.55 -6.42 -5.44
N ASP A 24 -16.32 -7.48 -5.11
CA ASP A 24 -17.64 -7.34 -4.45
C ASP A 24 -17.47 -6.83 -3.00
N LYS A 25 -18.40 -5.98 -2.54
CA LYS A 25 -18.47 -5.42 -1.16
C LYS A 25 -18.52 -6.49 -0.06
N LYS A 26 -18.70 -7.76 -0.41
CA LYS A 26 -18.62 -8.91 0.53
C LYS A 26 -17.21 -9.14 1.08
N ARG A 27 -16.16 -8.67 0.39
CA ARG A 27 -14.76 -8.92 0.78
C ARG A 27 -14.42 -8.33 2.15
N ASP A 28 -14.96 -7.16 2.48
CA ASP A 28 -14.73 -6.54 3.79
C ASP A 28 -15.29 -7.37 4.95
N LYS A 29 -16.50 -7.91 4.79
CA LYS A 29 -17.13 -8.80 5.78
C LYS A 29 -16.36 -10.11 5.92
N GLN A 30 -15.87 -10.66 4.81
CA GLN A 30 -15.05 -11.87 4.81
C GLN A 30 -13.73 -11.62 5.56
N THR A 31 -13.05 -10.50 5.28
CA THR A 31 -11.82 -10.10 5.96
C THR A 31 -12.06 -9.92 7.45
N SER A 32 -13.12 -9.21 7.86
CA SER A 32 -13.48 -9.04 9.28
C SER A 32 -13.71 -10.40 9.97
N THR A 33 -14.39 -11.33 9.31
CA THR A 33 -14.61 -12.70 9.81
C THR A 33 -13.29 -13.46 9.95
N MET A 34 -12.37 -13.30 9.01
CA MET A 34 -11.05 -13.92 9.03
C MET A 34 -10.20 -13.39 10.20
N ILE A 35 -10.17 -12.07 10.40
CA ILE A 35 -9.51 -11.44 11.54
C ILE A 35 -10.04 -12.04 12.85
N LYS A 36 -11.36 -12.10 13.01
CA LYS A 36 -11.97 -12.68 14.21
C LYS A 36 -11.53 -14.12 14.45
N ARG A 37 -11.52 -14.98 13.42
CA ARG A 37 -11.06 -16.37 13.54
C ARG A 37 -9.60 -16.47 13.98
N ILE A 38 -8.74 -15.57 13.49
CA ILE A 38 -7.32 -15.54 13.88
C ILE A 38 -7.19 -15.13 15.35
N LEU A 39 -7.91 -14.09 15.78
CA LEU A 39 -7.91 -13.66 17.19
C LEU A 39 -8.44 -14.76 18.12
N ASP A 40 -9.52 -15.45 17.74
CA ASP A 40 -10.09 -16.55 18.52
C ASP A 40 -9.09 -17.72 18.68
N LYS A 41 -8.28 -17.98 17.65
CA LYS A 41 -7.21 -19.01 17.68
C LYS A 41 -6.10 -18.65 18.67
N HIS A 42 -5.78 -17.36 18.82
CA HIS A 42 -4.71 -16.85 19.68
C HIS A 42 -5.24 -16.16 20.95
N LYS A 43 -6.49 -16.44 21.35
CA LYS A 43 -7.16 -15.77 22.48
C LYS A 43 -6.44 -15.91 23.84
N THR A 44 -5.57 -16.90 23.97
CA THR A 44 -4.78 -17.13 25.20
C THR A 44 -3.56 -16.20 25.29
N GLU A 45 -3.17 -15.59 24.16
CA GLU A 45 -2.01 -14.70 24.04
C GLU A 45 -2.40 -13.22 24.06
N LEU A 46 -3.71 -12.92 24.03
CA LEU A 46 -4.26 -11.56 23.94
C LEU A 46 -5.16 -11.27 25.13
N CYS A 47 -5.15 -10.03 25.62
CA CYS A 47 -6.14 -9.58 26.58
C CYS A 47 -7.46 -9.21 25.90
N LYS A 48 -8.52 -9.09 26.70
CA LYS A 48 -9.86 -8.76 26.19
C LYS A 48 -9.87 -7.39 25.52
N GLU A 49 -9.17 -6.42 26.11
CA GLU A 49 -9.08 -5.05 25.62
C GLU A 49 -8.40 -4.98 24.24
N GLU A 50 -7.38 -5.81 23.99
CA GLU A 50 -6.72 -5.94 22.69
C GLU A 50 -7.65 -6.54 21.65
N MET A 51 -8.35 -7.63 22.00
CA MET A 51 -9.34 -8.24 21.13
C MET A 51 -10.45 -7.25 20.76
N ASP A 52 -11.00 -6.55 21.76
CA ASP A 52 -12.05 -5.55 21.58
C ASP A 52 -11.55 -4.38 20.71
N TYR A 53 -10.30 -3.94 20.92
CA TYR A 53 -9.69 -2.90 20.10
C TYR A 53 -9.58 -3.29 18.62
N ILE A 54 -9.08 -4.50 18.35
CA ILE A 54 -8.90 -4.99 16.97
C ILE A 54 -10.26 -5.21 16.28
N LEU A 55 -11.25 -5.76 17.01
CA LEU A 55 -12.57 -6.08 16.46
C LEU A 55 -13.48 -4.86 16.29
N ASN A 56 -13.28 -3.78 17.06
CA ASN A 56 -14.06 -2.54 16.96
C ASN A 56 -13.58 -1.64 15.81
N SER A 57 -13.31 -2.23 14.65
CA SER A 57 -12.94 -1.49 13.44
C SER A 57 -14.20 -1.02 12.71
N LYS A 58 -14.37 0.30 12.60
CA LYS A 58 -15.33 0.91 11.67
C LYS A 58 -14.60 1.17 10.38
N PHE A 59 -15.01 0.53 9.29
CA PHE A 59 -14.41 0.72 7.97
C PHE A 59 -15.36 1.48 7.04
N SER A 60 -14.78 2.24 6.11
CA SER A 60 -15.51 2.99 5.08
C SER A 60 -14.93 2.71 3.70
N GLU A 61 -15.68 3.07 2.66
CA GLU A 61 -15.17 2.97 1.29
C GLU A 61 -13.88 3.81 1.15
N SER A 62 -12.88 3.22 0.50
CA SER A 62 -11.64 3.91 0.15
C SER A 62 -11.89 4.78 -1.09
N TYR A 63 -11.17 5.89 -1.16
CA TYR A 63 -11.12 6.74 -2.35
C TYR A 63 -9.81 6.47 -3.10
N PHE A 64 -9.83 6.73 -4.40
CA PHE A 64 -8.63 6.68 -5.23
C PHE A 64 -8.22 8.09 -5.64
N TYR A 65 -6.91 8.30 -5.73
CA TYR A 65 -6.36 9.50 -6.36
C TYR A 65 -5.15 9.13 -7.22
N GLY A 66 -4.96 9.88 -8.31
CA GLY A 66 -3.84 9.71 -9.21
C GLY A 66 -2.68 10.63 -8.85
N LEU A 67 -1.51 10.06 -8.55
CA LEU A 67 -0.26 10.82 -8.47
C LEU A 67 0.33 11.00 -9.87
N PRO A 68 0.49 12.24 -10.38
CA PRO A 68 1.00 12.48 -11.73
C PRO A 68 2.41 11.93 -11.94
N LYS A 69 2.66 11.32 -13.11
CA LYS A 69 3.99 10.83 -13.52
C LYS A 69 4.48 11.60 -14.74
N ILE A 70 4.88 12.85 -14.51
CA ILE A 70 5.33 13.81 -15.53
C ILE A 70 6.38 13.20 -16.48
N HIS A 71 7.37 12.50 -15.94
CA HIS A 71 8.46 11.85 -16.69
C HIS A 71 8.02 10.66 -17.58
N LYS A 72 6.72 10.32 -17.63
CA LYS A 72 6.18 9.26 -18.48
C LYS A 72 5.41 9.79 -19.69
N SER A 73 5.31 11.11 -19.84
CA SER A 73 4.70 11.78 -20.98
C SER A 73 5.78 12.24 -21.96
N GLU A 74 5.73 11.69 -23.17
CA GLU A 74 6.47 12.13 -24.34
C GLU A 74 6.02 13.53 -24.76
N GLU A 75 4.72 13.84 -24.72
CA GLU A 75 4.22 15.18 -25.04
C GLU A 75 4.83 16.26 -24.15
N ILE A 76 4.89 16.01 -22.83
CA ILE A 76 5.56 16.91 -21.89
C ILE A 76 7.06 16.97 -22.19
N SER A 77 7.68 15.83 -22.47
CA SER A 77 9.13 15.77 -22.73
C SER A 77 9.52 16.54 -24.00
N ASN A 78 8.71 16.45 -25.05
CA ASN A 78 8.88 17.18 -26.30
C ASN A 78 8.63 18.68 -26.08
N ALA A 79 7.55 19.04 -25.38
CA ALA A 79 7.26 20.43 -25.04
C ALA A 79 8.40 21.08 -24.24
N VAL A 80 8.99 20.36 -23.28
CA VAL A 80 10.18 20.82 -22.52
C VAL A 80 11.40 20.99 -23.44
N SER A 81 11.56 20.15 -24.45
CA SER A 81 12.72 20.17 -25.35
C SER A 81 12.62 21.27 -26.42
N GLU A 82 11.41 21.60 -26.88
CA GLU A 82 11.17 22.58 -27.94
C GLU A 82 11.03 24.03 -27.42
N GLN A 83 10.77 24.20 -26.13
CA GLN A 83 10.50 25.50 -25.53
C GLN A 83 11.78 26.30 -25.21
N ASN A 84 11.66 27.63 -25.23
CA ASN A 84 12.73 28.59 -24.87
C ASN A 84 12.38 29.47 -23.66
N SER A 85 11.49 28.98 -22.79
CA SER A 85 11.01 29.65 -21.58
C SER A 85 11.51 28.91 -20.32
N GLU A 86 11.18 29.42 -19.15
CA GLU A 86 11.39 28.72 -17.88
C GLU A 86 10.26 27.71 -17.58
N TYR A 87 9.11 27.87 -18.24
CA TYR A 87 7.91 27.07 -18.02
C TYR A 87 7.23 26.70 -19.33
N ILE A 88 6.56 25.56 -19.32
CA ILE A 88 5.65 25.12 -20.39
C ILE A 88 4.20 25.17 -19.91
N GLU A 89 3.30 25.46 -20.83
CA GLU A 89 1.86 25.38 -20.60
C GLU A 89 1.27 24.26 -21.46
N LEU A 90 0.91 23.15 -20.84
CA LEU A 90 0.26 22.02 -21.48
C LEU A 90 -0.93 21.59 -20.61
N LEU A 91 -2.15 21.78 -21.13
CA LEU A 91 -3.36 21.69 -20.31
C LEU A 91 -3.77 20.23 -20.03
N SER A 92 -3.69 19.35 -21.04
CA SER A 92 -4.22 17.98 -20.97
C SER A 92 -3.49 17.02 -21.93
N PRO A 93 -2.22 16.64 -21.65
CA PRO A 93 -1.48 15.70 -22.50
C PRO A 93 -2.22 14.36 -22.65
N ASP A 94 -2.29 13.78 -23.83
CA ASP A 94 -3.02 12.54 -24.06
C ASP A 94 -2.28 11.32 -23.47
N ASP A 95 -0.96 11.33 -23.49
CA ASP A 95 -0.11 10.25 -22.98
C ASP A 95 0.16 10.31 -21.46
N PHE A 96 -0.43 11.28 -20.75
CA PHE A 96 -0.15 11.50 -19.35
C PHE A 96 -0.59 10.32 -18.48
N LYS A 97 0.35 9.84 -17.64
CA LYS A 97 0.13 8.69 -16.75
C LYS A 97 0.05 9.12 -15.29
N PHE A 98 -0.77 8.39 -14.54
CA PHE A 98 -0.89 8.53 -13.10
C PHE A 98 -0.40 7.26 -12.40
N ARG A 99 0.01 7.36 -11.14
CA ARG A 99 0.03 6.22 -10.23
C ARG A 99 -1.24 6.29 -9.40
N THR A 100 -2.11 5.31 -9.56
CA THR A 100 -3.31 5.15 -8.73
C THR A 100 -2.89 4.85 -7.30
N ILE A 101 -3.42 5.61 -6.34
CA ILE A 101 -3.21 5.40 -4.91
C ILE A 101 -4.58 5.18 -4.27
N GLY A 102 -4.74 4.04 -3.62
CA GLY A 102 -5.86 3.81 -2.71
C GLY A 102 -5.61 4.54 -1.39
N GLY A 103 -6.53 5.42 -1.01
CA GLY A 103 -6.51 6.16 0.24
C GLY A 103 -7.81 5.94 1.00
N GLY A 104 -7.74 5.83 2.32
CA GLY A 104 -8.94 5.67 3.13
C GLY A 104 -8.56 5.67 4.60
N PRO A 105 -9.18 6.52 5.44
CA PRO A 105 -8.83 6.59 6.85
C PRO A 105 -9.22 5.33 7.62
N ASN A 106 -10.05 4.45 7.05
CA ASN A 106 -10.78 3.42 7.78
C ASN A 106 -10.85 2.10 6.99
N SER A 107 -9.74 1.35 6.89
CA SER A 107 -9.76 0.00 6.29
C SER A 107 -10.13 -1.07 7.31
N VAL A 108 -10.64 -2.22 6.85
CA VAL A 108 -11.01 -3.35 7.74
C VAL A 108 -9.83 -3.80 8.60
N THR A 109 -8.61 -3.72 8.07
CA THR A 109 -7.38 -4.16 8.75
C THR A 109 -6.70 -3.05 9.56
N GLN A 110 -7.25 -1.84 9.62
CA GLN A 110 -6.58 -0.69 10.21
C GLN A 110 -6.21 -0.92 11.68
N ASN A 111 -7.16 -1.30 12.53
CA ASN A 111 -6.89 -1.51 13.96
C ASN A 111 -5.91 -2.66 14.19
N LEU A 112 -5.98 -3.72 13.36
CA LEU A 112 -5.01 -4.82 13.40
C LEU A 112 -3.60 -4.32 13.05
N ASN A 113 -3.46 -3.53 11.98
CA ASN A 113 -2.18 -2.97 11.56
C ASN A 113 -1.62 -2.01 12.61
N HIS A 114 -2.48 -1.15 13.17
CA HIS A 114 -2.07 -0.24 14.23
C HIS A 114 -1.69 -0.98 15.51
N PHE A 115 -2.40 -2.05 15.87
CA PHE A 115 -2.02 -2.92 16.98
C PHE A 115 -0.63 -3.53 16.75
N LYS A 116 -0.36 -4.06 15.54
CA LYS A 116 0.98 -4.53 15.17
C LYS A 116 2.02 -3.43 15.33
N ASP A 117 1.74 -2.22 14.87
CA ASP A 117 2.66 -1.09 15.03
C ASP A 117 2.94 -0.78 16.51
N ILE A 118 1.92 -0.80 17.38
CA ILE A 118 2.09 -0.61 18.83
C ILE A 118 3.02 -1.69 19.42
N VAL A 119 2.79 -2.95 19.06
CA VAL A 119 3.58 -4.09 19.56
C VAL A 119 5.03 -4.05 19.04
N LEU A 120 5.22 -3.68 17.77
CA LEU A 120 6.54 -3.70 17.13
C LEU A 120 7.37 -2.43 17.41
N LYS A 121 6.73 -1.28 17.66
CA LYS A 121 7.43 0.01 17.81
C LYS A 121 8.50 0.04 18.90
N PRO A 122 8.33 -0.60 20.07
CA PRO A 122 9.41 -0.70 21.06
C PRO A 122 10.62 -1.47 20.52
N LEU A 123 10.41 -2.52 19.72
CA LEU A 123 11.48 -3.35 19.15
C LEU A 123 12.31 -2.56 18.13
N CYS A 124 11.71 -1.60 17.42
CA CYS A 124 12.42 -0.73 16.47
C CYS A 124 13.56 0.09 17.11
N ARG A 125 13.60 0.24 18.44
CA ARG A 125 14.71 0.90 19.15
C ARG A 125 15.93 0.00 19.32
N GLU A 126 15.71 -1.31 19.35
CA GLU A 126 16.73 -2.33 19.57
C GLU A 126 17.27 -2.90 18.25
N VAL A 127 16.53 -2.72 17.15
CA VAL A 127 16.99 -3.11 15.81
C VAL A 127 17.97 -2.05 15.30
N PRO A 128 19.21 -2.42 14.93
CA PRO A 128 20.14 -1.49 14.31
C PRO A 128 19.49 -0.89 13.06
N SER A 129 19.51 0.44 12.94
CA SER A 129 18.92 1.19 11.82
C SER A 129 19.54 0.84 10.45
N PHE A 130 20.64 0.10 10.47
CA PHE A 130 21.36 -0.37 9.31
C PHE A 130 21.70 -1.83 9.49
N ILE A 131 21.14 -2.66 8.62
CA ILE A 131 21.56 -4.03 8.40
C ILE A 131 22.08 -4.05 6.96
N ARG A 132 23.37 -4.30 6.82
CA ARG A 132 24.08 -4.13 5.53
C ARG A 132 23.67 -5.18 4.52
N ASP A 133 23.56 -6.42 4.97
CA ASP A 133 23.29 -7.61 4.16
C ASP A 133 22.81 -8.76 5.05
N ASP A 134 22.48 -9.89 4.41
CA ASP A 134 21.97 -11.09 5.08
C ASP A 134 22.96 -11.67 6.11
N LEU A 135 24.27 -11.48 5.88
CA LEU A 135 25.33 -11.94 6.78
C LEU A 135 25.39 -11.07 8.03
N ASP A 136 25.31 -9.75 7.84
CA ASP A 136 25.21 -8.75 8.90
C ASP A 136 23.97 -8.99 9.76
N PHE A 137 22.82 -9.29 9.15
CA PHE A 137 21.60 -9.69 9.87
C PHE A 137 21.83 -10.94 10.74
N SER A 138 22.41 -11.99 10.16
CA SER A 138 22.68 -13.25 10.87
C SER A 138 23.62 -13.06 12.06
N ASN A 139 24.55 -12.10 11.99
CA ASN A 139 25.49 -11.80 13.07
C ASN A 139 24.83 -11.06 14.25
N HIS A 140 23.69 -10.38 14.03
CA HIS A 140 22.94 -9.69 15.08
C HIS A 140 21.91 -10.59 15.78
N LEU A 141 21.62 -11.78 15.25
CA LEU A 141 20.69 -12.72 15.87
C LEU A 141 21.32 -13.45 17.07
N PRO A 142 20.58 -13.65 18.18
CA PRO A 142 21.03 -14.52 19.25
C PRO A 142 21.29 -15.94 18.72
N ARG A 143 22.39 -16.57 19.14
CA ARG A 143 22.79 -17.94 18.73
C ARG A 143 21.75 -19.03 19.03
N THR A 144 20.73 -18.69 19.83
CA THR A 144 19.62 -19.56 20.22
C THR A 144 18.47 -19.56 19.20
N VAL A 145 18.47 -18.63 18.24
CA VAL A 145 17.45 -18.56 17.18
C VAL A 145 17.97 -19.33 15.97
N ASN A 146 17.20 -20.30 15.48
CA ASN A 146 17.44 -20.96 14.20
C ASN A 146 16.64 -20.20 13.13
N PRO A 147 17.26 -19.32 12.31
CA PRO A 147 16.51 -18.38 11.51
C PRO A 147 16.04 -19.05 10.21
N GLU A 148 14.77 -19.43 10.15
CA GLU A 148 14.06 -19.44 8.87
C GLU A 148 13.75 -17.97 8.53
N LEU A 149 14.57 -17.37 7.67
CA LEU A 149 14.35 -16.03 7.16
C LEU A 149 13.19 -16.05 6.17
N ILE A 150 12.06 -15.47 6.58
CA ILE A 150 10.89 -15.27 5.73
C ILE A 150 10.88 -13.80 5.33
N THR A 151 11.16 -13.51 4.06
CA THR A 151 10.95 -12.19 3.48
C THR A 151 9.47 -12.06 3.10
N PHE A 152 8.75 -11.15 3.75
CA PHE A 152 7.40 -10.78 3.35
C PHE A 152 7.48 -9.65 2.33
N ASP A 153 7.50 -10.00 1.04
CA ASP A 153 7.30 -8.99 0.00
C ASP A 153 5.81 -8.61 -0.06
N ILE A 154 5.52 -7.32 0.04
CA ILE A 154 4.15 -6.80 -0.09
C ILE A 154 3.93 -6.54 -1.58
N ALA A 155 3.42 -7.55 -2.28
CA ALA A 155 3.08 -7.46 -3.71
C ALA A 155 2.21 -6.22 -4.03
N SER A 156 1.37 -5.77 -3.09
CA SER A 156 0.46 -4.64 -3.27
C SER A 156 1.09 -3.24 -3.19
N LEU A 157 2.36 -3.09 -2.81
CA LEU A 157 3.04 -1.77 -2.86
C LEU A 157 3.38 -1.34 -4.30
N TYR A 158 3.43 -2.31 -5.22
CA TYR A 158 3.73 -2.09 -6.63
C TYR A 158 2.53 -2.51 -7.48
N THR A 159 1.50 -1.66 -7.52
CA THR A 159 0.26 -1.82 -8.31
C THR A 159 0.47 -1.94 -9.83
N ASN A 160 1.72 -1.92 -10.30
CA ASN A 160 2.09 -1.99 -11.72
C ASN A 160 2.71 -3.35 -12.08
N ILE A 161 2.71 -4.33 -11.18
CA ILE A 161 3.18 -5.68 -11.45
C ILE A 161 1.98 -6.50 -11.92
N PRO A 162 2.01 -7.10 -13.13
CA PRO A 162 0.96 -7.98 -13.62
C PRO A 162 0.69 -9.13 -12.64
N HIS A 163 -0.57 -9.47 -12.42
CA HIS A 163 -0.95 -10.53 -11.48
C HIS A 163 -0.84 -11.95 -12.06
N ASP A 164 -0.57 -12.07 -13.36
CA ASP A 164 -0.29 -13.34 -14.03
C ASP A 164 1.21 -13.62 -13.98
N SER A 165 1.64 -14.44 -13.00
CA SER A 165 2.94 -15.10 -12.94
C SER A 165 2.74 -16.60 -12.76
#